data_AF-A0AAN1JNR6-F1
#
_entry.id   AF-A0AAN1JNR6-F1
#
_cell.length_a   1.000
_cell.length_b   1.000
_cell.length_c   1.000
_cell.angle_alpha   90.00
_cell.angle_beta   90.00
_cell.angle_gamma   90.00
#
_symmetry.space_group_name_H-M   'P 1'
#
loop_
_entity.id
_entity.type
_entity.pdbx_description
1 polymer ?
#
loop_
_entity_poly.entity_id
_entity_poly.type
_entity_poly.pdbx_seq_one_letter_code
_entity_poly.pdbx_strand_id
1 'polypeptide(L)' 'MNFAIRDIEVAIAGWRQRASSDEAFAASAEACALARLYGAVIVYGCQALADAELDDVQRDALQILSTLPEGQLSPSTH' A
#
# COMPACT_ATOMS: atom_id res chain seq x y z
N MET A 1 -4.78 -8.36 -11.23
CA MET A 1 -3.78 -7.26 -11.25
C MET A 1 -2.56 -7.73 -10.48
N ASN A 2 -1.37 -7.24 -10.82
CA ASN A 2 -0.16 -7.50 -10.03
C ASN A 2 0.25 -6.21 -9.34
N PHE A 3 0.64 -6.30 -8.07
CA PHE A 3 1.10 -5.19 -7.25
C PHE A 3 2.60 -5.31 -7.03
N ALA A 4 3.34 -4.29 -7.44
CA ALA A 4 4.76 -4.15 -7.15
C ALA A 4 4.96 -3.63 -5.71
N ILE A 5 6.17 -3.80 -5.18
CA ILE A 5 6.55 -3.21 -3.88
C ILE A 5 6.26 -1.70 -3.81
N ARG A 6 6.47 -1.00 -4.93
CA ARG A 6 6.18 0.43 -5.07
C ARG A 6 4.70 0.76 -4.89
N ASP A 7 3.79 -0.10 -5.35
CA ASP A 7 2.36 0.11 -5.18
C ASP A 7 1.96 0.05 -3.70
N ILE A 8 2.61 -0.84 -2.93
CA ILE A 8 2.41 -0.94 -1.48
C ILE A 8 2.94 0.33 -0.78
N GLU A 9 4.09 0.85 -1.19
CA GLU A 9 4.65 2.10 -0.64
C GLU A 9 3.75 3.30 -0.91
N VAL A 10 3.22 3.40 -2.13
CA VAL A 10 2.26 4.45 -2.50
C VAL A 10 0.97 4.31 -1.71
N ALA A 11 0.46 3.09 -1.51
CA ALA A 11 -0.72 2.84 -0.70
C ALA A 11 -0.50 3.26 0.77
N ILE A 12 0.65 2.90 1.36
CA ILE A 12 1.04 3.32 2.72
C ILE A 12 1.06 4.85 2.83
N ALA A 13 1.69 5.53 1.88
CA ALA A 13 1.74 7.00 1.85
C ALA A 13 0.34 7.62 1.72
N GLY A 14 -0.52 7.05 0.85
CA GLY A 14 -1.89 7.48 0.65
C GLY A 14 -2.73 7.36 1.93
N TRP A 15 -2.64 6.24 2.65
CA TRP A 15 -3.36 6.05 3.91
C TRP A 15 -2.84 6.97 5.01
N ARG A 16 -1.52 7.17 5.09
CA ARG A 16 -0.93 8.11 6.05
C ARG A 16 -1.41 9.55 5.84
N GLN A 17 -1.57 9.98 4.59
CA GLN A 17 -2.10 11.31 4.26
C GLN A 17 -3.58 11.49 4.63
N ARG A 18 -4.36 10.40 4.70
CA ARG A 18 -5.79 10.42 5.08
C ARG A 18 -6.02 10.29 6.58
N ALA A 19 -5.06 9.73 7.30
CA ALA A 19 -5.16 9.58 8.75
C ALA A 19 -5.13 10.94 9.46
N SER A 20 -5.84 11.03 10.59
CA SER A 20 -5.87 12.25 11.41
C SER A 20 -4.57 12.48 12.21
N SER A 21 -3.79 11.42 12.46
CA SER A 21 -2.45 11.47 13.06
C SER A 21 -1.65 10.22 12.68
N ASP A 22 -0.35 10.23 12.98
CA ASP A 22 0.52 9.07 12.79
C ASP A 22 0.12 7.90 13.70
N GLU A 23 -0.36 8.17 14.92
CA GLU A 23 -0.87 7.14 15.82
C GLU A 23 -2.17 6.52 15.31
N ALA A 24 -3.08 7.34 14.76
CA ALA A 24 -4.31 6.86 14.14
C ALA A 24 -4.02 6.00 12.90
N PHE A 25 -3.02 6.38 12.11
CA PHE A 25 -2.52 5.57 11.02
C PHE A 25 -1.95 4.24 11.52
N ALA A 26 -1.03 4.26 12.49
CA ALA A 26 -0.40 3.05 13.01
C ALA A 26 -1.39 2.07 13.66
N ALA A 27 -2.50 2.58 14.21
CA ALA A 27 -3.58 1.77 14.78
C ALA A 27 -4.59 1.25 13.73
N SER A 28 -4.51 1.69 12.47
CA SER A 28 -5.46 1.33 11.41
C SER A 28 -5.23 -0.09 10.90
N ALA A 29 -6.33 -0.74 10.47
CA ALA A 29 -6.28 -2.10 9.92
C ALA A 29 -5.51 -2.12 8.59
N GLU A 30 -5.71 -1.10 7.76
CA GLU A 30 -5.10 -0.94 6.44
C GLU A 30 -3.59 -0.71 6.57
N ALA A 31 -3.15 0.14 7.50
CA ALA A 31 -1.73 0.37 7.76
C ALA A 31 -1.04 -0.91 8.23
N CYS A 32 -1.67 -1.65 9.15
CA CYS A 32 -1.16 -2.93 9.64
C CYS A 32 -1.09 -3.98 8.53
N ALA A 33 -2.11 -4.06 7.67
CA ALA A 33 -2.16 -4.99 6.55
C ALA A 33 -1.05 -4.67 5.52
N LEU A 34 -0.90 -3.40 5.14
CA LEU A 34 0.14 -2.96 4.20
C LEU A 34 1.54 -3.13 4.77
N ALA A 35 1.76 -2.88 6.06
CA ALA A 35 3.07 -3.11 6.70
C ALA A 35 3.46 -4.58 6.71
N ARG A 36 2.50 -5.49 6.99
CA ARG A 36 2.72 -6.94 6.91
C ARG A 36 3.01 -7.38 5.49
N LEU A 37 2.25 -6.87 4.53
CA LEU A 37 2.43 -7.17 3.11
C LEU A 37 3.81 -6.72 2.61
N TYR A 38 4.21 -5.49 2.94
CA TYR A 38 5.51 -4.93 2.61
C TYR A 38 6.66 -5.79 3.17
N GLY A 39 6.57 -6.17 4.45
CA GLY A 39 7.54 -7.06 5.08
C GLY A 39 7.62 -8.43 4.40
N ALA A 40 6.48 -9.02 4.03
CA ALA A 40 6.43 -10.30 3.33
C ALA A 40 7.11 -10.22 1.95
N VAL A 41 6.84 -9.17 1.17
CA VAL A 41 7.46 -8.95 -0.14
C VAL A 41 8.99 -8.88 -0.03
N ILE A 42 9.52 -8.19 0.97
CA ILE A 42 10.96 -8.11 1.24
C ILE A 42 11.53 -9.48 1.61
N VAL A 43 10.88 -10.19 2.54
CA VAL A 43 11.37 -11.49 3.05
C VAL A 43 11.40 -12.55 1.95
N TYR A 44 10.37 -12.58 1.10
CA TYR A 44 10.27 -13.58 0.03
C TYR A 44 10.96 -13.14 -1.28
N GLY A 45 11.48 -11.92 -1.34
CA GLY A 45 12.11 -11.37 -2.54
C GLY A 45 11.15 -11.26 -3.73
N CYS A 46 9.85 -11.11 -3.46
CA CYS A 46 8.83 -11.05 -4.51
C CYS A 46 8.96 -9.74 -5.29
N GLN A 47 9.02 -9.83 -6.63
CA GLN A 47 9.00 -8.62 -7.47
C GLN A 47 7.59 -8.05 -7.65
N ALA A 48 6.59 -8.92 -7.61
CA ALA A 48 5.18 -8.56 -7.70
C ALA A 48 4.31 -9.60 -7.00
N LEU A 49 3.16 -9.17 -6.48
CA LEU A 49 2.13 -10.02 -5.88
C LEU A 49 0.89 -10.02 -6.77
N ALA A 50 0.32 -11.20 -7.03
CA ALA A 50 -0.94 -11.31 -7.72
C ALA A 50 -2.11 -10.99 -6.78
N ASP A 51 -3.16 -10.37 -7.30
CA ASP A 51 -4.38 -10.06 -6.53
C ASP A 51 -4.99 -11.28 -5.82
N ALA A 52 -4.85 -12.47 -6.41
CA ALA A 52 -5.34 -13.73 -5.83
C ALA A 52 -4.55 -14.19 -4.59
N GLU A 53 -3.36 -13.64 -4.37
CA GLU A 53 -2.50 -13.94 -3.21
C GLU A 53 -2.79 -13.03 -2.02
N LEU A 54 -3.61 -11.99 -2.24
CA LEU A 54 -3.99 -11.03 -1.20
C LEU A 54 -5.19 -11.51 -0.39
N ASP A 55 -5.12 -11.30 0.92
CA ASP A 55 -6.31 -11.37 1.76
C ASP A 55 -7.23 -10.16 1.51
N ASP A 56 -8.48 -10.25 2.01
CA ASP A 56 -9.49 -9.22 1.74
C ASP A 56 -9.11 -7.86 2.30
N VAL A 57 -8.40 -7.81 3.44
CA VAL A 57 -7.98 -6.55 4.07
C VAL A 57 -6.83 -5.92 3.29
N GLN A 58 -5.90 -6.72 2.78
CA GLN A 58 -4.83 -6.26 1.90
C GLN A 58 -5.38 -5.72 0.58
N ARG A 59 -6.35 -6.42 -0.02
CA ARG A 59 -7.01 -5.98 -1.25
C ARG A 59 -7.76 -4.67 -1.04
N ASP A 60 -8.51 -4.55 0.05
CA ASP A 60 -9.21 -3.31 0.41
C ASP A 60 -8.23 -2.16 0.68
N ALA A 61 -7.16 -2.42 1.43
CA ALA A 61 -6.11 -1.43 1.68
C ALA A 61 -5.43 -0.96 0.38
N LEU A 62 -5.25 -1.83 -0.61
CA LEU A 62 -4.69 -1.47 -1.92
C LEU A 62 -5.68 -0.76 -2.85
N GLN A 63 -7.00 -0.81 -2.60
CA GLN A 63 -7.98 -0.04 -3.38
C GLN A 63 -7.75 1.47 -3.31
N ILE A 64 -7.04 1.96 -2.28
CA ILE A 64 -6.66 3.37 -2.19
C ILE A 64 -5.96 3.86 -3.46
N LEU A 65 -5.19 3.00 -4.13
CA LEU A 65 -4.46 3.33 -5.36
C LEU A 65 -5.40 3.81 -6.49
N SER A 66 -6.60 3.25 -6.56
CA SER A 66 -7.64 3.66 -7.53
C SER A 66 -8.26 5.02 -7.20
N THR A 67 -7.99 5.55 -6.02
CA THR A 67 -8.54 6.81 -5.50
C THR A 67 -7.48 7.90 -5.33
N LEU A 68 -6.20 7.58 -5.61
CA LEU A 68 -5.13 8.57 -5.60
C LEU A 68 -5.12 9.33 -6.92
N PRO A 69 -4.96 10.66 -6.90
CA PRO A 69 -4.81 11.44 -8.11
C PRO A 69 -3.55 10.99 -8.88
N GLU A 70 -3.64 10.90 -10.22
CA GLU A 70 -2.58 10.38 -11.10
C GLU A 70 -1.21 11.07 -10.89
N GLY A 71 -1.21 12.30 -10.35
CA GLY A 71 -0.01 13.05 -9.98
C GLY A 71 0.84 12.48 -8.83
N GLN A 72 0.32 11.54 -8.03
CA GLN A 72 1.11 10.84 -6.98
C GLN A 72 1.70 9.49 -7.42
N LEU A 73 1.32 8.99 -8.61
CA LEU A 73 1.83 7.72 -9.15
C LEU A 73 3.13 7.88 -9.95
N SER A 74 3.52 9.10 -10.28
CA SER A 74 4.77 9.41 -11.00
C SER A 74 5.75 10.18 -10.11
N PRO A 75 7.06 9.90 -10.15
CA PRO A 75 8.03 10.71 -9.43
C PRO A 75 8.08 12.09 -10.11
N SER A 76 7.83 13.15 -9.34
CA SER A 76 8.20 14.50 -9.75
C SER A 76 9.69 14.49 -10.05
N THR A 77 10.04 14.50 -11.34
CA THR A 77 11.37 14.84 -11.80
C THR A 77 11.40 16.35 -11.84
N HIS A 78 12.04 17.00 -10.88
CA HIS A 78 12.36 18.42 -10.97
C HIS A 78 13.65 18.76 -10.24
#